data_AF-A0A846BI54-F1
#
_entry.id   AF-A0A846BI54-F1
#
_cell.length_a   1.000
_cell.length_b   1.000
_cell.length_c   1.000
_cell.angle_alpha   90.00
_cell.angle_beta   90.00
_cell.angle_gamma   90.00
#
_symmetry.space_group_name_H-M   'P 1'
#
loop_
_entity.id
_entity.type
_entity.pdbx_description
1 polymer ?
#
loop_
_entity_poly.entity_id
_entity_poly.type
_entity_poly.pdbx_seq_one_letter_code
_entity_poly.pdbx_strand_id
1 'polypeptide(L)'
;MAIANYFQTFKASIARIYHPSSGMVVGAGFLVSDRHLLTCAHVVAEALSIAQNTPEAPAGKVDLDFPLIAPGQIFSAKVVFWRPVQLEPLTSPEQGEDIAGLKLDGNSPVGSHPVRLVSTTDTWKHPFRIFGFPNQREMGVWASGVLRDKLANGWVQMEDIKVPGYSVELGFSGAPVWDEKLAGVVGIAVAAERKREEAKASFLIPTSILSSAWLELGQWIAEHSRSRGQTPYTLPSFRQVQLKARKDYFSVLCAKYEAVYNQLSYTLNEGDKVSLRQNIKAIEQEIEQVEQEMRALLQKSRRF
;
A
#
# COMPACT_ATOMS: atom_id res chain seq x y z
N MET A 1 3.91 19.11 -0.95
CA MET A 1 3.35 19.17 -2.31
C MET A 1 3.44 17.83 -3.06
N ALA A 2 4.59 17.16 -3.16
CA ALA A 2 4.71 15.91 -3.93
C ALA A 2 3.83 14.73 -3.44
N ILE A 3 3.70 14.53 -2.11
CA ILE A 3 2.90 13.43 -1.53
C ILE A 3 1.39 13.60 -1.80
N ALA A 4 0.89 14.84 -1.70
CA ALA A 4 -0.51 15.15 -2.00
C ALA A 4 -0.86 14.81 -3.45
N ASN A 5 0.09 15.00 -4.38
CA ASN A 5 -0.09 14.64 -5.77
C ASN A 5 -0.18 13.13 -5.97
N TYR A 6 0.67 12.35 -5.30
CA TYR A 6 0.67 10.88 -5.43
C TYR A 6 -0.59 10.23 -4.87
N PHE A 7 -1.15 10.76 -3.79
CA PHE A 7 -2.41 10.24 -3.26
C PHE A 7 -3.59 10.54 -4.20
N GLN A 8 -3.59 11.68 -4.91
CA GLN A 8 -4.59 11.96 -5.94
C GLN A 8 -4.44 11.01 -7.14
N THR A 9 -3.20 10.79 -7.61
CA THR A 9 -2.91 9.77 -8.64
C THR A 9 -3.40 8.38 -8.23
N PHE A 10 -3.13 7.98 -6.98
CA PHE A 10 -3.62 6.72 -6.42
C PHE A 10 -5.14 6.62 -6.53
N LYS A 11 -5.90 7.63 -6.10
CA LYS A 11 -7.37 7.62 -6.22
C LYS A 11 -7.84 7.53 -7.67
N ALA A 12 -7.22 8.31 -8.58
CA ALA A 12 -7.60 8.36 -9.99
C ALA A 12 -7.28 7.08 -10.77
N SER A 13 -6.41 6.21 -10.22
CA SER A 13 -6.04 4.94 -10.85
C SER A 13 -7.02 3.80 -10.58
N ILE A 14 -7.88 3.91 -9.56
CA ILE A 14 -8.67 2.78 -9.05
C ILE A 14 -9.80 2.46 -10.01
N ALA A 15 -9.84 1.21 -10.42
CA ALA A 15 -10.88 0.63 -11.24
C ALA A 15 -11.77 -0.29 -10.41
N ARG A 16 -13.04 -0.34 -10.79
CA ARG A 16 -14.05 -1.27 -10.29
C ARG A 16 -14.38 -2.25 -11.41
N ILE A 17 -14.36 -3.54 -11.11
CA ILE A 17 -14.50 -4.61 -12.12
C ILE A 17 -15.87 -5.28 -11.97
N TYR A 18 -16.52 -5.54 -13.10
CA TYR A 18 -17.88 -6.05 -13.15
C TYR A 18 -17.97 -7.46 -13.71
N HIS A 19 -18.98 -8.18 -13.23
CA HIS A 19 -19.50 -9.36 -13.90
C HIS A 19 -20.44 -8.93 -15.05
N PRO A 20 -20.18 -9.33 -16.30
CA PRO A 20 -20.84 -8.78 -17.49
C PRO A 20 -22.34 -9.11 -17.55
N SER A 21 -22.76 -10.27 -17.05
CA SER A 21 -24.18 -10.67 -17.10
C SER A 21 -25.04 -10.14 -15.94
N SER A 22 -24.46 -9.93 -14.76
CA SER A 22 -25.21 -9.51 -13.56
C SER A 22 -25.03 -8.03 -13.25
N GLY A 23 -24.01 -7.38 -13.82
CA GLY A 23 -23.63 -6.01 -13.48
C GLY A 23 -23.07 -5.86 -12.07
N MET A 24 -22.89 -6.97 -11.34
CA MET A 24 -22.36 -6.94 -9.98
C MET A 24 -20.87 -6.64 -9.98
N VAL A 25 -20.42 -5.95 -8.94
CA VAL A 25 -18.99 -5.70 -8.71
C VAL A 25 -18.35 -6.96 -8.14
N VAL A 26 -17.30 -7.45 -8.81
CA VAL A 26 -16.56 -8.66 -8.39
C VAL A 26 -15.22 -8.34 -7.74
N GLY A 27 -14.73 -7.10 -7.92
CA GLY A 27 -13.49 -6.66 -7.29
C GLY A 27 -13.00 -5.33 -7.82
N ALA A 28 -11.72 -5.08 -7.58
CA ALA A 28 -11.06 -3.84 -7.95
C ALA A 28 -9.80 -4.11 -8.78
N GLY A 29 -9.30 -3.06 -9.43
CA GLY A 29 -8.01 -3.04 -10.07
C GLY A 29 -7.43 -1.63 -10.05
N PHE A 30 -6.25 -1.44 -10.64
CA PHE A 30 -5.67 -0.09 -10.75
C PHE A 30 -4.62 0.03 -11.85
N LEU A 31 -4.47 1.25 -12.39
CA LEU A 31 -3.50 1.56 -13.44
C LEU A 31 -2.05 1.52 -12.94
N VAL A 32 -1.21 0.80 -13.69
CA VAL A 32 0.25 0.70 -13.50
C VAL A 32 1.06 1.23 -14.69
N SER A 33 0.39 1.51 -15.80
CA SER A 33 0.87 2.34 -16.91
C SER A 33 -0.33 3.08 -17.51
N ASP A 34 -0.16 3.78 -18.63
CA ASP A 34 -1.24 4.52 -19.28
C ASP A 34 -2.43 3.65 -19.72
N ARG A 35 -2.22 2.33 -19.91
CA ARG A 35 -3.28 1.41 -20.39
C ARG A 35 -3.30 0.04 -19.71
N HIS A 36 -2.40 -0.22 -18.76
CA HIS A 36 -2.33 -1.51 -18.10
C HIS A 36 -2.78 -1.40 -16.65
N LEU A 37 -3.56 -2.39 -16.20
CA LEU A 37 -4.03 -2.50 -14.84
C LEU A 37 -3.50 -3.77 -14.18
N LEU A 38 -3.36 -3.72 -12.86
CA LEU A 38 -3.23 -4.90 -12.01
C LEU A 38 -4.55 -5.19 -11.29
N THR A 39 -4.80 -6.47 -11.08
CA THR A 39 -5.87 -7.01 -10.23
C THR A 39 -5.52 -8.44 -9.81
N CYS A 40 -6.40 -9.08 -9.04
CA CYS A 40 -6.29 -10.50 -8.71
C CYS A 40 -6.79 -11.37 -9.86
N ALA A 41 -6.20 -12.55 -10.04
CA ALA A 41 -6.65 -13.48 -11.07
C ALA A 41 -8.04 -14.02 -10.78
N HIS A 42 -8.40 -14.29 -9.52
CA HIS A 42 -9.73 -14.76 -9.16
C HIS A 42 -10.82 -13.71 -9.47
N VAL A 43 -10.52 -12.41 -9.39
CA VAL A 43 -11.45 -11.34 -9.76
C VAL A 43 -11.79 -11.40 -11.25
N VAL A 44 -10.78 -11.64 -12.10
CA VAL A 44 -10.96 -11.83 -13.54
C VAL A 44 -11.67 -13.15 -13.84
N ALA A 45 -11.34 -14.22 -13.10
CA ALA A 45 -12.00 -15.50 -13.25
C ALA A 45 -13.50 -15.40 -12.95
N GLU A 46 -13.86 -14.69 -11.87
CA GLU A 46 -15.24 -14.40 -11.51
C GLU A 46 -15.91 -13.51 -12.57
N ALA A 47 -15.26 -12.44 -13.02
CA ALA A 47 -15.77 -11.58 -14.10
C ALA A 47 -16.04 -12.35 -15.41
N LEU A 48 -15.33 -13.45 -15.67
CA LEU A 48 -15.47 -14.25 -16.88
C LEU A 48 -16.21 -15.58 -16.64
N SER A 49 -16.73 -15.81 -15.44
CA SER A 49 -17.40 -17.04 -15.03
C SER A 49 -16.59 -18.32 -15.30
N ILE A 50 -15.27 -18.26 -15.06
CA ILE A 50 -14.37 -19.42 -15.16
C ILE A 50 -13.81 -19.82 -13.79
N ALA A 51 -13.17 -20.97 -13.71
CA ALA A 51 -12.56 -21.42 -12.45
C ALA A 51 -11.31 -20.57 -12.11
N GLN A 52 -11.14 -20.23 -10.83
CA GLN A 52 -10.01 -19.41 -10.36
C GLN A 52 -8.63 -20.06 -10.57
N ASN A 53 -8.60 -21.38 -10.74
CA ASN A 53 -7.41 -22.19 -11.00
C ASN A 53 -7.24 -22.56 -12.49
N THR A 54 -8.00 -21.94 -13.40
CA THR A 54 -7.85 -22.18 -14.85
C THR A 54 -6.42 -21.86 -15.29
N PRO A 55 -5.66 -22.85 -15.81
CA PRO A 55 -4.24 -22.66 -16.16
C PRO A 55 -4.04 -21.67 -17.31
N GLU A 56 -4.89 -21.74 -18.33
CA GLU A 56 -4.81 -20.91 -19.52
C GLU A 56 -5.31 -19.49 -19.26
N ALA A 57 -4.63 -18.49 -19.83
CA ALA A 57 -5.11 -17.13 -19.79
C ALA A 57 -6.46 -17.03 -20.53
N PRO A 58 -7.51 -16.45 -19.91
CA PRO A 58 -8.81 -16.38 -20.55
C PRO A 58 -8.81 -15.38 -21.71
N ALA A 59 -9.50 -15.73 -22.79
CA ALA A 59 -9.63 -14.88 -23.98
C ALA A 59 -10.74 -13.81 -23.86
N GLY A 60 -11.56 -13.89 -22.81
CA GLY A 60 -12.67 -12.97 -22.57
C GLY A 60 -12.22 -11.54 -22.27
N LYS A 61 -13.15 -10.59 -22.42
CA LYS A 61 -12.96 -9.20 -22.02
C LYS A 61 -13.61 -8.95 -20.66
N VAL A 62 -12.94 -8.15 -19.86
CA VAL A 62 -13.39 -7.71 -18.54
C VAL A 62 -13.89 -6.27 -18.67
N ASP A 63 -15.09 -6.01 -18.18
CA ASP A 63 -15.65 -4.67 -18.11
C ASP A 63 -15.35 -4.02 -16.76
N LEU A 64 -14.99 -2.74 -16.81
CA LEU A 64 -14.60 -1.96 -15.63
C LEU A 64 -14.94 -0.48 -15.79
N ASP A 65 -15.03 0.25 -14.69
CA ASP A 65 -15.06 1.72 -14.67
C ASP A 65 -14.02 2.29 -13.71
N PHE A 66 -13.81 3.62 -13.77
CA PHE A 66 -12.94 4.35 -12.85
C PHE A 66 -13.78 5.31 -12.00
N PRO A 67 -14.43 4.84 -10.92
CA PRO A 67 -15.54 5.54 -10.29
C PRO A 67 -15.15 6.88 -9.64
N LEU A 68 -13.87 7.07 -9.31
CA LEU A 68 -13.37 8.28 -8.66
C LEU A 68 -12.96 9.40 -9.63
N ILE A 69 -12.87 9.13 -10.95
CA ILE A 69 -12.41 10.11 -11.95
C ILE A 69 -13.32 10.18 -13.19
N ALA A 70 -13.94 9.06 -13.57
CA ALA A 70 -14.83 8.94 -14.73
C ALA A 70 -16.04 8.04 -14.38
N PRO A 71 -16.89 8.45 -13.43
CA PRO A 71 -18.01 7.64 -12.98
C PRO A 71 -19.00 7.35 -14.12
N GLY A 72 -19.39 6.09 -14.26
CA GLY A 72 -20.36 5.65 -15.26
C GLY A 72 -19.80 5.45 -16.68
N GLN A 73 -18.52 5.74 -16.91
CA GLN A 73 -17.86 5.41 -18.17
C GLN A 73 -17.30 3.99 -18.11
N ILE A 74 -17.87 3.07 -18.90
CA ILE A 74 -17.42 1.69 -18.98
C ILE A 74 -16.26 1.56 -19.98
N PHE A 75 -15.26 0.77 -19.59
CA PHE A 75 -14.11 0.40 -20.39
C PHE A 75 -14.03 -1.13 -20.45
N SER A 76 -13.56 -1.66 -21.57
CA SER A 76 -13.25 -3.08 -21.71
C SER A 76 -11.73 -3.29 -21.73
N ALA A 77 -11.29 -4.35 -21.07
CA ALA A 77 -9.89 -4.75 -20.99
C ALA A 77 -9.73 -6.23 -21.31
N LYS A 78 -8.57 -6.59 -21.86
CA LYS A 78 -8.18 -7.99 -22.09
C LYS A 78 -7.07 -8.41 -21.13
N VAL A 79 -7.02 -9.70 -20.82
CA VAL A 79 -5.92 -10.27 -20.05
C VAL A 79 -4.65 -10.30 -20.90
N VAL A 80 -3.56 -9.74 -20.37
CA VAL A 80 -2.22 -9.75 -20.99
C VAL A 80 -1.17 -10.41 -20.12
N PHE A 81 -1.49 -10.67 -18.85
CA PHE A 81 -0.67 -11.43 -17.93
C PHE A 81 -1.58 -12.24 -17.00
N TRP A 82 -1.24 -13.50 -16.75
CA TRP A 82 -2.10 -14.43 -16.01
C TRP A 82 -1.28 -15.37 -15.12
N ARG A 83 -1.56 -15.31 -13.81
CA ARG A 83 -1.12 -16.27 -12.79
C ARG A 83 -2.35 -16.67 -11.97
N PRO A 84 -3.00 -17.81 -12.28
CA PRO A 84 -4.19 -18.24 -11.57
C PRO A 84 -3.86 -18.64 -10.13
N VAL A 85 -4.89 -18.82 -9.31
CA VAL A 85 -4.76 -19.41 -7.97
C VAL A 85 -4.22 -20.83 -8.12
N GLN A 86 -3.15 -21.17 -7.39
CA GLN A 86 -2.59 -22.51 -7.43
C GLN A 86 -3.27 -23.41 -6.40
N LEU A 87 -3.53 -24.66 -6.78
CA LEU A 87 -4.04 -25.66 -5.85
C LEU A 87 -2.94 -26.27 -4.98
N GLU A 88 -1.72 -26.32 -5.52
CA GLU A 88 -0.53 -26.85 -4.84
C GLU A 88 0.38 -25.70 -4.40
N PRO A 89 1.10 -25.84 -3.28
CA PRO A 89 2.04 -24.82 -2.84
C PRO A 89 3.10 -24.51 -3.90
N LEU A 90 3.35 -23.22 -4.13
CA LEU A 90 4.42 -22.78 -5.01
C LEU A 90 5.79 -23.26 -4.53
N THR A 91 6.65 -23.64 -5.47
CA THR A 91 8.04 -24.03 -5.18
C THR A 91 8.92 -22.84 -4.80
N SER A 92 8.52 -21.62 -5.17
CA SER A 92 9.13 -20.36 -4.75
C SER A 92 8.06 -19.26 -4.64
N PRO A 93 8.04 -18.47 -3.55
CA PRO A 93 7.17 -17.30 -3.41
C PRO A 93 7.29 -16.28 -4.56
N GLU A 94 8.47 -16.19 -5.18
CA GLU A 94 8.73 -15.24 -6.27
C GLU A 94 7.95 -15.54 -7.55
N GLN A 95 7.45 -16.78 -7.71
CA GLN A 95 6.60 -17.14 -8.85
C GLN A 95 5.27 -16.38 -8.80
N GLY A 96 4.77 -16.10 -7.59
CA GLY A 96 3.47 -15.47 -7.36
C GLY A 96 2.29 -16.32 -7.82
N GLU A 97 1.12 -16.03 -7.26
CA GLU A 97 -0.16 -16.58 -7.68
C GLU A 97 -1.24 -15.52 -7.50
N ASP A 98 -2.40 -15.74 -8.12
CA ASP A 98 -3.54 -14.85 -8.05
C ASP A 98 -3.24 -13.43 -8.59
N ILE A 99 -2.52 -13.34 -9.70
CA ILE A 99 -2.11 -12.07 -10.34
C ILE A 99 -2.64 -12.04 -11.76
N ALA A 100 -3.35 -10.97 -12.11
CA ALA A 100 -3.74 -10.69 -13.49
C ALA A 100 -3.31 -9.28 -13.91
N GLY A 101 -2.74 -9.20 -15.11
CA GLY A 101 -2.49 -7.95 -15.81
C GLY A 101 -3.54 -7.76 -16.89
N LEU A 102 -4.20 -6.61 -16.89
CA LEU A 102 -5.19 -6.23 -17.89
C LEU A 102 -4.65 -5.13 -18.78
N LYS A 103 -5.08 -5.10 -20.04
CA LYS A 103 -4.82 -4.00 -20.98
C LYS A 103 -6.14 -3.45 -21.50
N LEU A 104 -6.36 -2.14 -21.33
CA LEU A 104 -7.50 -1.45 -21.91
C LEU A 104 -7.44 -1.51 -23.44
N ASP A 105 -8.59 -1.72 -24.08
CA ASP A 105 -8.70 -1.67 -25.54
C ASP A 105 -8.49 -0.24 -26.09
N GLY A 106 -8.88 0.76 -25.30
CA GLY A 106 -8.73 2.18 -25.61
C GLY A 106 -7.74 2.91 -24.71
N ASN A 107 -7.81 4.23 -24.72
CA ASN A 107 -7.10 5.06 -23.76
C ASN A 107 -7.79 4.99 -22.39
N SER A 108 -6.99 5.14 -21.33
CA SER A 108 -7.51 5.36 -19.99
C SER A 108 -8.25 6.70 -19.88
N PRO A 109 -9.13 6.88 -18.87
CA PRO A 109 -9.84 8.14 -18.71
C PRO A 109 -8.89 9.33 -18.52
N VAL A 110 -9.31 10.51 -18.99
CA VAL A 110 -8.53 11.75 -18.84
C VAL A 110 -8.28 12.04 -17.36
N GLY A 111 -7.04 12.35 -17.01
CA GLY A 111 -6.64 12.63 -15.63
C GLY A 111 -6.33 11.39 -14.79
N SER A 112 -6.52 10.18 -15.35
CA SER A 112 -5.95 8.98 -14.76
C SER A 112 -4.44 8.91 -15.02
N HIS A 113 -3.71 8.39 -14.04
CA HIS A 113 -2.25 8.26 -14.10
C HIS A 113 -1.83 6.96 -13.42
N PRO A 114 -0.75 6.33 -13.88
CA PRO A 114 -0.24 5.13 -13.23
C PRO A 114 0.23 5.42 -11.81
N VAL A 115 -0.05 4.48 -10.90
CA VAL A 115 0.40 4.58 -9.52
C VAL A 115 1.91 4.43 -9.41
N ARG A 116 2.46 5.00 -8.33
CA ARG A 116 3.83 4.70 -7.90
C ARG A 116 3.82 3.37 -7.14
N LEU A 117 4.26 2.30 -7.79
CA LEU A 117 4.54 1.02 -7.13
C LEU A 117 5.86 1.09 -6.35
N VAL A 118 5.88 0.52 -5.15
CA VAL A 118 7.01 0.59 -4.22
C VAL A 118 7.35 -0.79 -3.70
N SER A 119 8.59 -1.22 -3.94
CA SER A 119 9.12 -2.47 -3.41
C SER A 119 9.96 -2.19 -2.15
N THR A 120 9.62 -2.83 -1.05
CA THR A 120 10.38 -2.77 0.21
C THR A 120 10.37 -4.12 0.90
N THR A 121 11.40 -4.41 1.68
CA THR A 121 11.52 -5.65 2.45
C THR A 121 10.90 -5.54 3.84
N ASP A 122 10.71 -4.33 4.36
CA ASP A 122 10.15 -4.04 5.68
C ASP A 122 9.00 -3.04 5.58
N THR A 123 7.82 -3.46 6.02
CA THR A 123 6.60 -2.67 6.15
C THR A 123 5.97 -2.78 7.54
N TRP A 124 6.67 -3.34 8.52
CA TRP A 124 6.06 -3.63 9.82
C TRP A 124 5.54 -2.34 10.49
N LYS A 125 4.26 -2.37 10.92
CA LYS A 125 3.55 -1.21 11.48
C LYS A 125 3.47 0.00 10.53
N HIS A 126 3.59 -0.20 9.22
CA HIS A 126 3.28 0.85 8.26
C HIS A 126 1.76 1.02 8.16
N PRO A 127 1.22 2.23 8.34
CA PRO A 127 -0.20 2.46 8.15
C PRO A 127 -0.54 2.41 6.66
N PHE A 128 -1.66 1.77 6.34
CA PHE A 128 -2.15 1.68 4.97
C PHE A 128 -3.56 2.28 4.81
N ARG A 129 -3.87 2.66 3.57
CA ARG A 129 -5.22 2.96 3.09
C ARG A 129 -5.55 2.10 1.88
N ILE A 130 -6.82 1.74 1.76
CA ILE A 130 -7.34 0.98 0.63
C ILE A 130 -8.78 1.38 0.36
N PHE A 131 -9.18 1.38 -0.90
CA PHE A 131 -10.55 1.63 -1.34
C PHE A 131 -11.03 0.44 -2.16
N GLY A 132 -12.19 -0.10 -1.80
CA GLY A 132 -12.76 -1.28 -2.45
C GLY A 132 -14.28 -1.21 -2.46
N PHE A 133 -14.90 -2.25 -3.00
CA PHE A 133 -16.32 -2.27 -3.35
C PHE A 133 -17.03 -3.50 -2.75
N PRO A 134 -17.15 -3.58 -1.41
CA PRO A 134 -17.81 -4.70 -0.77
C PRO A 134 -19.30 -4.74 -1.13
N ASN A 135 -19.94 -5.88 -0.85
CA ASN A 135 -21.35 -6.10 -1.14
C ASN A 135 -22.23 -4.96 -0.58
N GLN A 136 -23.23 -4.52 -1.34
CA GLN A 136 -24.13 -3.40 -1.01
C GLN A 136 -23.43 -2.03 -0.85
N ARG A 137 -22.17 -1.92 -1.29
CA ARG A 137 -21.37 -0.69 -1.26
C ARG A 137 -20.73 -0.44 -2.62
N GLU A 138 -21.54 -0.43 -3.68
CA GLU A 138 -21.08 -0.25 -5.05
C GLU A 138 -20.32 1.07 -5.26
N MET A 139 -20.69 2.12 -4.53
CA MET A 139 -19.99 3.41 -4.55
C MET A 139 -18.57 3.37 -3.95
N GLY A 140 -18.20 2.23 -3.35
CA GLY A 140 -16.94 1.97 -2.70
C GLY A 140 -16.82 2.57 -1.30
N VAL A 141 -15.93 1.99 -0.50
CA VAL A 141 -15.63 2.43 0.87
C VAL A 141 -14.13 2.40 1.15
N TRP A 142 -13.69 3.29 2.02
CA TRP A 142 -12.31 3.32 2.51
C TRP A 142 -12.14 2.41 3.72
N ALA A 143 -11.07 1.62 3.70
CA ALA A 143 -10.55 0.89 4.85
C ALA A 143 -9.10 1.32 5.13
N SER A 144 -8.65 1.10 6.37
CA SER A 144 -7.30 1.45 6.81
C SER A 144 -6.86 0.55 7.94
N GLY A 145 -5.56 0.28 8.03
CA GLY A 145 -5.01 -0.55 9.09
C GLY A 145 -3.49 -0.43 9.16
N VAL A 146 -2.84 -1.48 9.65
CA VAL A 146 -1.37 -1.59 9.65
C VAL A 146 -0.92 -2.84 8.92
N LEU A 147 0.23 -2.72 8.26
CA LEU A 147 0.93 -3.85 7.67
C LEU A 147 1.70 -4.61 8.75
N ARG A 148 1.63 -5.93 8.65
CA ARG A 148 2.38 -6.89 9.48
C ARG A 148 3.53 -7.47 8.65
N ASP A 149 3.98 -8.67 9.01
CA ASP A 149 5.10 -9.33 8.35
C ASP A 149 4.63 -10.27 7.25
N LYS A 150 5.59 -10.81 6.51
CA LYS A 150 5.40 -11.78 5.46
C LYS A 150 5.03 -13.14 6.04
N LEU A 151 4.14 -13.83 5.34
CA LEU A 151 3.84 -15.24 5.51
C LEU A 151 4.85 -16.09 4.72
N ALA A 152 4.77 -17.42 4.90
CA ALA A 152 5.64 -18.38 4.20
C ALA A 152 5.51 -18.30 2.66
N ASN A 153 4.35 -17.91 2.14
CA ASN A 153 4.12 -17.68 0.71
C ASN A 153 4.57 -16.27 0.24
N GLY A 154 5.24 -15.51 1.10
CA GLY A 154 5.75 -14.17 0.81
C GLY A 154 4.71 -13.04 0.86
N TRP A 155 3.43 -13.35 1.05
CA TRP A 155 2.37 -12.34 1.18
C TRP A 155 2.47 -11.61 2.50
N VAL A 156 2.05 -10.34 2.56
CA VAL A 156 2.08 -9.56 3.80
C VAL A 156 0.69 -9.52 4.42
N GLN A 157 0.62 -9.81 5.72
CA GLN A 157 -0.63 -9.69 6.46
C GLN A 157 -1.03 -8.23 6.68
N MET A 158 -2.31 -7.94 6.51
CA MET A 158 -2.94 -6.67 6.81
C MET A 158 -3.84 -6.85 8.03
N GLU A 159 -3.64 -6.00 9.03
CA GLU A 159 -4.45 -6.00 10.24
C GLU A 159 -5.25 -4.71 10.34
N ASP A 160 -6.56 -4.86 10.51
CA ASP A 160 -7.46 -3.77 10.85
C ASP A 160 -7.29 -3.43 12.34
N ILE A 161 -7.02 -2.16 12.62
CA ILE A 161 -6.79 -1.67 13.99
C ILE A 161 -7.90 -0.73 14.48
N LYS A 162 -8.96 -0.50 13.69
CA LYS A 162 -10.03 0.45 14.04
C LYS A 162 -11.33 -0.26 14.38
N VAL A 163 -11.93 0.16 15.50
CA VAL A 163 -13.35 -0.06 15.81
C VAL A 163 -13.93 1.29 16.25
N PRO A 164 -14.86 1.92 15.50
CA PRO A 164 -15.51 1.46 14.26
C PRO A 164 -14.68 1.71 12.99
N GLY A 165 -14.88 0.86 11.97
CA GLY A 165 -14.22 0.94 10.66
C GLY A 165 -14.67 -0.18 9.71
N TYR A 166 -14.36 -0.06 8.41
CA TYR A 166 -14.53 -1.16 7.45
C TYR A 166 -13.30 -2.06 7.44
N SER A 167 -13.50 -3.36 7.62
CA SER A 167 -12.45 -4.36 7.43
C SER A 167 -12.30 -4.71 5.95
N VAL A 168 -11.10 -5.12 5.54
CA VAL A 168 -10.84 -5.56 4.16
C VAL A 168 -11.50 -6.93 3.97
N GLU A 169 -12.48 -6.99 3.08
CA GLU A 169 -13.31 -8.17 2.81
C GLU A 169 -13.53 -8.36 1.30
N LEU A 170 -14.39 -9.32 0.91
CA LEU A 170 -14.77 -9.53 -0.49
C LEU A 170 -15.21 -8.21 -1.14
N GLY A 171 -14.75 -7.97 -2.38
CA GLY A 171 -14.90 -6.70 -3.10
C GLY A 171 -13.72 -5.73 -2.94
N PHE A 172 -12.79 -5.97 -2.01
CA PHE A 172 -11.48 -5.29 -1.98
C PHE A 172 -10.39 -6.02 -2.76
N SER A 173 -10.59 -7.29 -3.11
CA SER A 173 -9.61 -8.06 -3.89
C SER A 173 -9.22 -7.33 -5.18
N GLY A 174 -7.92 -7.30 -5.45
CA GLY A 174 -7.31 -6.60 -6.57
C GLY A 174 -7.10 -5.09 -6.38
N ALA A 175 -7.61 -4.49 -5.30
CA ALA A 175 -7.40 -3.08 -5.02
C ALA A 175 -5.93 -2.77 -4.64
N PRO A 176 -5.42 -1.57 -4.98
CA PRO A 176 -4.08 -1.15 -4.59
C PRO A 176 -4.00 -0.83 -3.09
N VAL A 177 -2.99 -1.36 -2.40
CA VAL A 177 -2.71 -1.02 -1.00
C VAL A 177 -1.75 0.17 -0.92
N TRP A 178 -2.25 1.32 -0.47
CA TRP A 178 -1.47 2.54 -0.29
C TRP A 178 -0.74 2.55 1.05
N ASP A 179 0.59 2.67 1.03
CA ASP A 179 1.42 2.87 2.22
C ASP A 179 1.67 4.37 2.45
N GLU A 180 1.27 4.84 3.63
CA GLU A 180 1.35 6.25 4.00
C GLU A 180 2.77 6.76 4.22
N LYS A 181 3.66 5.88 4.72
CA LYS A 181 5.05 6.24 5.02
C LYS A 181 5.88 6.29 3.73
N LEU A 182 5.59 5.39 2.80
CA LEU A 182 6.30 5.27 1.53
C LEU A 182 5.69 6.14 0.41
N ALA A 183 4.48 6.67 0.64
CA ALA A 183 3.72 7.45 -0.33
C ALA A 183 3.64 6.75 -1.70
N GLY A 184 3.16 5.51 -1.69
CA GLY A 184 3.03 4.68 -2.88
C GLY A 184 2.28 3.38 -2.59
N VAL A 185 1.98 2.66 -3.68
CA VAL A 185 1.30 1.37 -3.61
C VAL A 185 2.33 0.27 -3.35
N VAL A 186 2.11 -0.53 -2.31
CA VAL A 186 3.05 -1.60 -1.90
C VAL A 186 2.63 -2.99 -2.34
N GLY A 187 1.42 -3.15 -2.88
CA GLY A 187 0.94 -4.42 -3.43
C GLY A 187 -0.52 -4.37 -3.82
N ILE A 188 -1.06 -5.54 -4.19
CA ILE A 188 -2.48 -5.74 -4.46
C ILE A 188 -3.12 -6.49 -3.28
N ALA A 189 -4.31 -6.09 -2.86
CA ALA A 189 -5.01 -6.76 -1.77
C ALA A 189 -5.67 -8.06 -2.24
N VAL A 190 -5.64 -9.06 -1.37
CA VAL A 190 -6.35 -10.33 -1.50
C VAL A 190 -7.18 -10.52 -0.23
N ALA A 191 -8.51 -10.49 -0.37
CA ALA A 191 -9.39 -10.80 0.74
C ALA A 191 -9.41 -12.32 0.97
N ALA A 192 -9.22 -12.77 2.21
CA ALA A 192 -9.32 -14.20 2.52
C ALA A 192 -10.79 -14.65 2.56
N GLU A 193 -11.06 -15.88 2.09
CA GLU A 193 -12.37 -16.51 2.26
C GLU A 193 -12.75 -16.64 3.75
N ARG A 194 -14.02 -16.36 4.05
CA ARG A 194 -14.66 -16.50 5.37
C ARG A 194 -14.81 -17.96 5.85
N LYS A 195 -13.81 -18.84 5.66
CA LYS A 195 -13.87 -20.23 6.16
C LYS A 195 -13.64 -20.35 7.66
N ARG A 196 -13.25 -19.26 8.34
CA ARG A 196 -13.28 -19.14 9.81
C ARG A 196 -13.95 -17.82 10.16
N GLU A 197 -15.14 -17.87 10.78
CA GLU A 197 -15.96 -16.70 11.14
C GLU A 197 -15.20 -15.66 12.00
N GLU A 198 -14.11 -16.07 12.64
CA GLU A 198 -13.31 -15.25 13.55
C GLU A 198 -12.03 -14.67 12.91
N ALA A 199 -11.61 -15.14 11.73
CA ALA A 199 -10.38 -14.70 11.09
C ALA A 199 -10.63 -13.57 10.10
N LYS A 200 -10.64 -12.31 10.58
CA LYS A 200 -10.58 -11.10 9.75
C LYS A 200 -9.19 -10.87 9.15
N ALA A 201 -8.59 -11.89 8.55
CA ALA A 201 -7.28 -11.76 7.94
C ALA A 201 -7.43 -11.33 6.48
N SER A 202 -6.80 -10.22 6.13
CA SER A 202 -6.61 -9.81 4.74
C SER A 202 -5.13 -9.79 4.44
N PHE A 203 -4.77 -9.99 3.18
CA PHE A 203 -3.38 -10.08 2.75
C PHE A 203 -3.12 -9.16 1.59
N LEU A 204 -1.86 -8.87 1.33
CA LEU A 204 -1.43 -8.24 0.09
C LEU A 204 -0.32 -9.07 -0.56
N ILE A 205 -0.38 -9.17 -1.88
CA ILE A 205 0.71 -9.67 -2.71
C ILE A 205 1.67 -8.49 -2.93
N PRO A 206 2.92 -8.53 -2.40
CA PRO A 206 3.82 -7.39 -2.44
C PRO A 206 4.28 -7.04 -3.85
N THR A 207 4.59 -5.77 -4.07
CA THR A 207 5.16 -5.26 -5.33
C THR A 207 6.39 -6.04 -5.78
N SER A 208 7.21 -6.55 -4.85
CA SER A 208 8.35 -7.41 -5.18
C SER A 208 7.92 -8.68 -5.91
N ILE A 209 6.87 -9.36 -5.42
CA ILE A 209 6.33 -10.58 -6.06
C ILE A 209 5.70 -10.21 -7.41
N LEU A 210 4.92 -9.13 -7.46
CA LEU A 210 4.29 -8.66 -8.70
C LEU A 210 5.33 -8.38 -9.80
N SER A 211 6.44 -7.74 -9.44
CA SER A 211 7.52 -7.39 -10.36
C SER A 211 8.35 -8.60 -10.80
N SER A 212 8.54 -9.59 -9.93
CA SER A 212 9.19 -10.85 -10.27
C SER A 212 8.31 -11.72 -11.17
N ALA A 213 7.00 -11.73 -10.93
CA ALA A 213 6.05 -12.52 -11.70
C ALA A 213 5.82 -11.94 -13.11
N TRP A 214 5.71 -10.62 -13.24
CA TRP A 214 5.48 -9.91 -14.50
C TRP A 214 6.65 -8.98 -14.84
N LEU A 215 7.58 -9.45 -15.69
CA LEU A 215 8.83 -8.73 -15.96
C LEU A 215 8.62 -7.35 -16.60
N GLU A 216 7.63 -7.22 -17.49
CA GLU A 216 7.26 -5.94 -18.12
C GLU A 216 6.80 -4.91 -17.10
N LEU A 217 6.08 -5.34 -16.05
CA LEU A 217 5.73 -4.47 -14.92
C LEU A 217 7.00 -3.95 -14.23
N GLY A 218 7.98 -4.82 -13.99
CA GLY A 218 9.27 -4.43 -13.41
C GLY A 218 10.00 -3.37 -14.25
N GLN A 219 9.95 -3.49 -15.58
CA GLN A 219 10.52 -2.50 -16.50
C GLN A 219 9.80 -1.14 -16.39
N TRP A 220 8.46 -1.14 -16.39
CA TRP A 220 7.67 0.09 -16.23
C TRP A 220 7.97 0.78 -14.90
N ILE A 221 8.09 0.04 -13.79
CA ILE A 221 8.44 0.61 -12.49
C ILE A 221 9.81 1.31 -12.55
N ALA A 222 10.79 0.69 -13.20
CA ALA A 222 12.13 1.25 -13.34
C ALA A 222 12.13 2.52 -14.22
N GLU A 223 11.39 2.53 -15.33
CA GLU A 223 11.26 3.67 -16.25
C GLU A 223 10.56 4.87 -15.61
N HIS A 224 9.46 4.64 -14.88
CA HIS A 224 8.74 5.69 -14.14
C HIS A 224 9.58 6.30 -13.02
N SER A 225 10.46 5.49 -12.41
CA SER A 225 11.42 5.99 -11.40
C SER A 225 12.46 6.92 -12.04
N ARG A 226 13.06 6.50 -13.17
CA ARG A 226 14.08 7.28 -13.90
C ARG A 226 13.54 8.59 -14.46
N SER A 227 12.36 8.58 -15.09
CA SER A 227 11.74 9.78 -15.68
C SER A 227 11.33 10.84 -14.66
N ARG A 228 11.10 10.45 -13.39
CA ARG A 228 10.76 11.36 -12.29
C ARG A 228 11.97 11.81 -11.46
N GLY A 229 13.21 11.60 -11.95
CA GLY A 229 14.43 11.95 -11.23
C GLY A 229 14.61 11.19 -9.92
N GLN A 230 13.94 10.04 -9.76
CA GLN A 230 14.14 9.14 -8.63
C GLN A 230 15.19 8.11 -9.03
N THR A 231 16.36 8.20 -8.40
CA THR A 231 17.41 7.18 -8.53
C THR A 231 16.83 5.80 -8.16
N PRO A 232 17.28 4.71 -8.84
CA PRO A 232 16.89 3.34 -8.50
C PRO A 232 17.05 3.11 -7.00
N TYR A 233 16.19 2.28 -6.40
CA TYR A 233 16.27 1.85 -5.00
C TYR A 233 17.73 1.55 -4.63
N THR A 234 18.37 2.55 -4.03
CA THR A 234 19.72 2.44 -3.49
C THR A 234 19.48 2.14 -2.02
N LEU A 235 20.24 1.21 -1.44
CA LEU A 235 20.28 1.03 0.01
C LEU A 235 20.27 2.42 0.67
N PRO A 236 19.42 2.65 1.69
CA PRO A 236 19.31 3.96 2.29
C PRO A 236 20.71 4.43 2.62
N SER A 237 21.12 5.58 2.07
CA SER A 237 22.47 6.10 2.35
C SER A 237 22.70 6.03 3.86
N PHE A 238 23.91 5.75 4.32
CA PHE A 238 24.20 5.69 5.76
C PHE A 238 23.63 6.92 6.50
N ARG A 239 23.61 8.08 5.82
CA ARG A 239 22.95 9.32 6.24
C ARG A 239 21.42 9.20 6.47
N GLN A 240 20.69 8.55 5.57
CA GLN A 240 19.24 8.30 5.74
C GLN A 240 18.98 7.33 6.90
N VAL A 241 19.82 6.31 7.08
CA VAL A 241 19.76 5.41 8.25
C VAL A 241 20.00 6.21 9.53
N GLN A 242 21.02 7.08 9.54
CA GLN A 242 21.33 8.00 10.64
C GLN A 242 20.19 8.99 10.92
N LEU A 243 19.48 9.45 9.89
CA LEU A 243 18.34 10.35 10.03
C LEU A 243 17.12 9.62 10.61
N LYS A 244 16.87 8.37 10.19
CA LYS A 244 15.80 7.53 10.74
C LYS A 244 16.05 7.26 12.22
N ALA A 245 17.24 6.78 12.57
CA ALA A 245 17.63 6.51 13.96
C ALA A 245 17.46 7.76 14.87
N ARG A 246 17.82 8.95 14.37
CA ARG A 246 17.63 10.21 15.10
C ARG A 246 16.17 10.62 15.24
N LYS A 247 15.32 10.40 14.24
CA LYS A 247 13.87 10.64 14.34
C LYS A 247 13.21 9.70 15.35
N ASP A 248 13.61 8.43 15.35
CA ASP A 248 13.12 7.45 16.31
C ASP A 248 13.54 7.86 17.73
N TYR A 249 14.79 8.26 17.92
CA TYR A 249 15.30 8.73 19.21
C TYR A 249 14.65 10.05 19.68
N PHE A 250 14.46 11.02 18.78
CA PHE A 250 13.71 12.24 19.05
C PHE A 250 12.30 11.92 19.58
N SER A 251 11.63 10.95 18.97
CA SER A 251 10.28 10.54 19.38
C SER A 251 10.26 9.95 20.79
N VAL A 252 11.30 9.19 21.16
CA VAL A 252 11.50 8.68 22.54
C VAL A 252 11.72 9.82 23.52
N LEU A 253 12.54 10.82 23.15
CA LEU A 253 12.78 11.99 23.99
C LEU A 253 11.52 12.83 24.21
N CYS A 254 10.69 13.04 23.18
CA CYS A 254 9.40 13.72 23.33
C CYS A 254 8.48 12.98 24.31
N ALA A 255 8.36 11.65 24.18
CA ALA A 255 7.55 10.86 25.11
C ALA A 255 8.09 10.93 26.56
N LYS A 256 9.41 10.94 26.73
CA LYS A 256 10.07 11.11 28.03
C LYS A 256 9.81 12.51 28.61
N TYR A 257 9.91 13.56 27.77
CA TYR A 257 9.58 14.93 28.16
C TYR A 257 8.15 15.02 28.67
N GLU A 258 7.17 14.51 27.91
CA GLU A 258 5.75 14.53 28.29
C GLU A 258 5.52 13.80 29.62
N ALA A 259 6.13 12.62 29.81
CA ALA A 259 6.00 11.87 31.05
C ALA A 259 6.52 12.64 32.27
N VAL A 260 7.72 13.24 32.17
CA VAL A 260 8.33 14.02 33.26
C VAL A 260 7.57 15.34 33.50
N TYR A 261 7.11 15.99 32.42
CA TYR A 261 6.30 17.21 32.50
C TYR A 261 4.95 16.96 33.20
N ASN A 262 4.29 15.87 32.86
CA ASN A 262 3.06 15.45 33.53
C ASN A 262 3.34 15.17 35.02
N GLN A 263 4.40 14.43 35.33
CA GLN A 263 4.78 14.17 36.72
C GLN A 263 5.05 15.45 37.52
N LEU A 264 5.71 16.45 36.91
CA LEU A 264 5.94 17.75 37.52
C LEU A 264 4.63 18.50 37.78
N SER A 265 3.66 18.38 36.87
CA SER A 265 2.36 19.05 36.97
C SER A 265 1.49 18.53 38.12
N TYR A 266 1.67 17.25 38.50
CA TYR A 266 0.84 16.60 39.52
C TYR A 266 1.53 16.41 40.89
N THR A 267 2.84 16.62 41.00
CA THR A 267 3.54 16.44 42.29
C THR A 267 3.31 17.61 43.25
N LEU A 268 3.05 17.29 44.52
CA LEU A 268 2.92 18.26 45.62
C LEU A 268 4.21 18.44 46.43
N ASN A 269 5.22 17.61 46.18
CA ASN A 269 6.50 17.64 46.90
C ASN A 269 7.48 18.61 46.22
N GLU A 270 7.92 19.65 46.94
CA GLU A 270 8.85 20.66 46.42
C GLU A 270 10.23 20.11 46.08
N GLY A 271 10.73 19.10 46.79
CA GLY A 271 12.00 18.44 46.45
C GLY A 271 11.93 17.72 45.10
N ASP A 272 10.81 17.05 44.84
CA ASP A 272 10.56 16.36 43.56
C ASP A 272 10.40 17.37 42.42
N LYS A 273 9.78 18.53 42.67
CA LYS A 273 9.65 19.60 41.66
C LYS A 273 11.01 20.11 41.19
N VAL A 274 11.98 20.29 42.09
CA VAL A 274 13.34 20.74 41.74
C VAL A 274 14.03 19.71 40.85
N SER A 275 13.98 18.42 41.23
CA SER A 275 14.58 17.32 40.46
C SER A 275 13.92 17.16 39.08
N LEU A 276 12.58 17.21 39.00
CA LEU A 276 11.84 17.08 37.75
C LEU A 276 12.10 18.25 36.80
N ARG A 277 12.22 19.49 37.30
CA ARG A 277 12.63 20.64 36.47
C ARG A 277 14.03 20.49 35.90
N GLN A 278 14.97 19.94 36.67
CA GLN A 278 16.31 19.64 36.18
C GLN A 278 16.27 18.56 35.08
N ASN A 279 15.46 17.52 35.25
CA ASN A 279 15.27 16.48 34.25
C ASN A 279 14.64 17.01 32.96
N ILE A 280 13.63 17.88 33.05
CA ILE A 280 13.03 18.53 31.89
C ILE A 280 14.09 19.30 31.11
N LYS A 281 14.86 20.14 31.80
CA LYS A 281 15.92 20.94 31.16
C LYS A 281 16.98 20.07 30.47
N ALA A 282 17.33 18.93 31.07
CA ALA A 282 18.26 17.98 30.46
C ALA A 282 17.67 17.34 29.19
N ILE A 283 16.38 16.96 29.22
CA ILE A 283 15.69 16.39 28.04
C ILE A 283 15.56 17.44 26.93
N GLU A 284 15.24 18.70 27.26
CA GLU A 284 15.17 19.80 26.29
C GLU A 284 16.51 20.00 25.56
N GLN A 285 17.63 20.00 26.29
CA GLN A 285 18.97 20.11 25.71
C GLN A 285 19.28 18.93 24.76
N GLU A 286 18.89 17.72 25.15
CA GLU A 286 19.09 16.52 24.34
C GLU A 286 18.23 16.55 23.07
N ILE A 287 16.98 17.03 23.16
CA ILE A 287 16.09 17.27 22.02
C ILE A 287 16.72 18.28 21.05
N GLU A 288 17.17 19.44 21.55
CA GLU A 288 17.80 20.48 20.73
C GLU A 288 19.04 19.95 20.01
N GLN A 289 19.86 19.16 20.69
CA GLN A 289 21.03 18.53 20.08
C GLN A 289 20.63 17.58 18.94
N VAL A 290 19.65 16.71 19.16
CA VAL A 290 19.17 15.77 18.12
C VAL A 290 18.60 16.53 16.93
N GLU A 291 17.87 17.63 17.15
CA GLU A 291 17.38 18.49 16.06
C GLU A 291 18.52 19.09 15.24
N GLN A 292 19.58 19.60 15.89
CA GLN A 292 20.74 20.16 15.20
C GLN A 292 21.44 19.10 14.35
N GLU A 293 21.63 17.90 14.88
CA GLU A 293 22.21 16.79 14.15
C GLU A 293 21.35 16.37 12.94
N MET A 294 20.02 16.33 13.11
CA MET A 294 19.09 16.08 12.00
C MET A 294 19.18 17.18 10.93
N ARG A 295 19.24 18.46 11.30
CA ARG A 295 19.42 19.58 10.37
C ARG A 295 20.75 19.48 9.62
N ALA A 296 21.84 19.12 10.31
CA ALA A 296 23.15 18.95 9.69
C ALA A 296 23.17 17.81 8.65
N LEU A 297 22.47 16.70 8.95
CA LEU A 297 22.29 15.61 7.99
C LEU A 297 21.48 16.04 6.75
N LEU A 298 20.49 16.91 6.92
CA LEU A 298 19.67 17.44 5.82
C LEU A 298 20.41 18.49 4.96
N GLN A 299 21.23 19.36 5.57
CA GLN A 299 21.97 20.41 4.83
C GLN A 299 23.08 19.86 3.95
N LYS A 300 23.73 18.76 4.37
CA LYS A 300 24.74 18.06 3.55
C LYS A 300 24.15 17.44 2.26
N SER A 301 22.83 17.48 2.06
CA SER A 301 22.14 17.01 0.86
C SER A 301 22.11 18.02 -0.29
N ARG A 302 22.45 19.30 -0.05
CA ARG A 302 22.31 20.39 -1.05
C ARG A 302 23.62 20.74 -1.79
N ARG A 303 24.69 19.96 -1.61
CA ARG A 303 26.04 20.28 -2.14
C ARG A 303 26.51 19.40 -3.31
N PHE A 304 25.61 18.66 -3.95
CA PHE A 304 25.89 17.90 -5.17
C PHE A 304 24.67 17.94 -6.08
#